data_AF-A0A9Q0C7I3-F1
#
_entry.id   AF-A0A9Q0C7I3-F1
#
_cell.length_a   1.000
_cell.length_b   1.000
_cell.length_c   1.000
_cell.angle_alpha   90.00
_cell.angle_beta   90.00
_cell.angle_gamma   90.00
#
_symmetry.space_group_name_H-M   'P 1'
#
loop_
_entity.id
_entity.type
_entity.pdbx_description
1 polymer ?
#
loop_
_entity_poly.entity_id
_entity_poly.type
_entity_poly.pdbx_seq_one_letter_code
_entity_poly.pdbx_strand_id
1 'polypeptide(L)'
;MVSIFRASDQSQSGQQSQGSQETVIDEVFDYLDCRYLTALEAIWRLFQYNIHYSHPTVERLPIDLPFENNIVFRDSQPLSEIASNPASRRTKLTAWFDLNASDPAAKLLTYPEPTAGDLYYERMLLNSVCGATSFDELQTVNGVMYQTYKEACNAVGMLDDNSEWLHTMQEATASASCDQLRTMFVDILLYSDVADAKELWESCWSYMGDDIIQNMRSAHCNDQLTINTDSLKDYILHKLGDILFLRGYSLQYVNLPTPVLNRPTGFANRLLTEQYSYNIADLRMQVPHLLYGLNTEQKTVLDDVVQSVHSRHSELFFVYGHGGTGKTFVWQAITAVLRSEGRVVLTVASSASIANSYLWSSCRLLKLNVNMRLLIYNGRLSDRAAIAEFADWLLSVGDGSALAIPLYNSNEADWIRIPDRFLVDHGDDKQQAIIAAVYADLHANFHNDDYLRVRAIVTPKNDAENSLNDAILTHIPGEQFDYLSHDTVQGADNISEDLQTMYPTDILNSITTGSLPCHKLSLKVGVPVKLLRNMDQSKGLCNGTRLVITRLGVRIMHARIITGSGSGTTVQIPRIVFLHEDERLPFIFMLYLNFYWF
;
A
#
# COMPACT_ATOMS: atom_id res chain seq x y z
N MET A 1 10.95 4.29 -16.11
CA MET A 1 11.48 3.40 -17.17
C MET A 1 10.33 2.52 -17.63
N VAL A 2 10.07 2.45 -18.93
CA VAL A 2 9.10 1.49 -19.49
C VAL A 2 9.92 0.27 -19.93
N SER A 3 9.84 -0.83 -19.16
CA SER A 3 10.44 -2.10 -19.60
C SER A 3 9.39 -2.86 -20.40
N ILE A 4 9.64 -3.02 -21.69
CA ILE A 4 8.81 -3.86 -22.56
C ILE A 4 9.46 -5.24 -22.56
N PHE A 5 8.89 -6.18 -21.81
CA PHE A 5 9.31 -7.57 -21.87
C PHE A 5 8.60 -8.29 -23.02
N ARG A 6 9.38 -9.01 -23.81
CA ARG A 6 8.89 -9.97 -24.80
C ARG A 6 8.31 -11.17 -24.05
N ALA A 7 6.99 -11.34 -24.05
CA ALA A 7 6.41 -12.65 -23.86
C ALA A 7 6.81 -13.49 -25.08
N SER A 8 7.59 -14.54 -24.89
CA SER A 8 7.89 -15.50 -25.95
C SER A 8 6.63 -16.28 -26.29
N ASP A 9 6.14 -16.13 -27.51
CA ASP A 9 5.20 -17.05 -28.14
C ASP A 9 5.81 -18.46 -28.15
N GLN A 10 5.43 -19.29 -27.18
CA GLN A 10 5.50 -20.74 -27.33
C GLN A 10 4.08 -21.29 -27.41
N SER A 11 3.50 -21.16 -28.59
CA SER A 11 2.39 -22.01 -29.00
C SER A 11 2.55 -22.42 -30.46
N GLN A 12 2.88 -23.71 -30.62
CA GLN A 12 2.66 -24.60 -31.75
C GLN A 12 3.73 -24.73 -32.86
N SER A 13 4.39 -25.88 -32.84
CA SER A 13 4.34 -26.81 -33.98
C SER A 13 4.47 -28.26 -33.48
N GLY A 14 3.53 -29.10 -33.88
CA GLY A 14 3.39 -30.48 -33.38
C GLY A 14 4.21 -31.55 -34.12
N GLN A 15 4.22 -32.71 -33.43
CA GLN A 15 4.36 -34.11 -33.88
C GLN A 15 5.72 -34.61 -34.41
N GLN A 16 6.42 -35.39 -33.57
CA GLN A 16 6.40 -36.86 -33.66
C GLN A 16 6.94 -37.56 -32.39
N SER A 17 6.07 -38.40 -31.79
CA SER A 17 6.27 -39.68 -31.09
C SER A 17 7.31 -39.88 -29.95
N GLN A 18 6.72 -40.25 -28.80
CA GLN A 18 7.12 -41.24 -27.78
C GLN A 18 8.27 -40.93 -26.81
N GLY A 19 7.89 -40.84 -25.52
CA GLY A 19 8.79 -40.92 -24.38
C GLY A 19 8.32 -40.03 -23.24
N SER A 20 7.63 -40.59 -22.27
CA SER A 20 7.29 -39.95 -21.00
C SER A 20 8.57 -39.50 -20.27
N GLN A 21 8.85 -38.20 -20.27
CA GLN A 21 9.72 -37.57 -19.29
C GLN A 21 8.96 -36.41 -18.68
N GLU A 22 8.68 -36.52 -17.38
CA GLU A 22 8.29 -35.40 -16.53
C GLU A 22 9.31 -34.28 -16.74
N THR A 23 8.86 -33.14 -17.25
CA THR A 23 9.66 -31.92 -17.20
C THR A 23 9.81 -31.55 -15.73
N VAL A 24 10.98 -31.86 -15.16
CA VAL A 24 11.35 -31.44 -13.81
C VAL A 24 11.33 -29.92 -13.79
N ILE A 25 10.34 -29.35 -13.11
CA ILE A 25 10.27 -27.93 -12.80
C ILE A 25 11.24 -27.70 -11.64
N ASP A 26 12.31 -26.94 -11.91
CA ASP A 26 13.29 -26.57 -10.89
C ASP A 26 12.77 -25.35 -10.12
N GLU A 27 11.93 -25.61 -9.13
CA GLU A 27 11.34 -24.60 -8.24
C GLU A 27 12.42 -23.76 -7.52
N VAL A 28 13.64 -24.29 -7.34
CA VAL A 28 14.74 -23.59 -6.68
C VAL A 28 15.33 -22.53 -7.62
N PHE A 29 15.48 -22.85 -8.90
CA PHE A 29 15.96 -21.89 -9.90
C PHE A 29 14.92 -20.79 -10.17
N ASP A 30 13.64 -21.15 -10.26
CA ASP A 30 12.53 -20.19 -10.42
C ASP A 30 12.38 -19.27 -9.19
N TYR A 31 12.66 -19.77 -7.98
CA TYR A 31 12.68 -18.95 -6.76
C TYR A 31 13.89 -18.00 -6.71
N LEU A 32 15.04 -18.38 -7.28
CA LEU A 32 16.25 -17.56 -7.33
C LEU A 32 16.16 -16.41 -8.36
N ASP A 33 15.53 -16.64 -9.51
CA ASP A 33 15.34 -15.62 -10.56
C ASP A 33 14.30 -14.55 -10.19
N CYS A 34 13.51 -14.75 -9.13
CA CYS A 34 12.49 -13.81 -8.67
C CYS A 34 12.93 -12.83 -7.57
N ARG A 35 14.22 -12.77 -7.20
CA ARG A 35 14.70 -11.78 -6.21
C ARG A 35 15.17 -10.48 -6.86
N TYR A 36 14.40 -9.42 -6.64
CA TYR A 36 14.89 -8.05 -6.81
C TYR A 36 15.90 -7.75 -5.70
N LEU A 37 17.19 -8.01 -5.94
CA LEU A 37 18.24 -7.52 -5.05
C LEU A 37 18.42 -6.02 -5.30
N THR A 38 18.12 -5.18 -4.30
CA THR A 38 18.42 -3.75 -4.40
C THR A 38 19.94 -3.55 -4.48
N ALA A 39 20.39 -2.46 -5.11
CA ALA A 39 21.82 -2.16 -5.21
C ALA A 39 22.51 -2.10 -3.84
N LEU A 40 21.77 -1.69 -2.79
CA LEU A 40 22.24 -1.67 -1.40
C LEU A 40 22.49 -3.09 -0.86
N GLU A 41 21.59 -4.03 -1.11
CA GLU A 41 21.75 -5.42 -0.67
C GLU A 41 22.82 -6.17 -1.47
N ALA A 42 23.01 -5.82 -2.75
CA ALA A 42 24.06 -6.40 -3.59
C ALA A 42 25.45 -5.95 -3.12
N ILE A 43 25.61 -4.66 -2.81
CA ILE A 43 26.84 -4.09 -2.24
C ILE A 43 27.13 -4.71 -0.87
N TRP A 44 26.12 -4.88 -0.01
CA TRP A 44 26.31 -5.53 1.30
C TRP A 44 26.85 -6.96 1.17
N ARG A 45 26.26 -7.78 0.30
CA ARG A 45 26.68 -9.17 0.08
C ARG A 45 28.05 -9.28 -0.57
N LEU A 46 28.42 -8.34 -1.45
CA LEU A 46 29.71 -8.31 -2.15
C LEU A 46 30.88 -7.93 -1.23
N PHE A 47 30.67 -7.02 -0.28
CA PHE A 47 31.76 -6.49 0.53
C PHE A 47 31.83 -7.07 1.96
N GLN A 48 30.84 -7.87 2.39
CA GLN A 48 30.79 -8.50 3.72
C GLN A 48 31.19 -7.54 4.85
N TYR A 49 30.74 -6.29 4.80
CA TYR A 49 31.01 -5.35 5.88
C TYR A 49 30.33 -5.86 7.15
N ASN A 50 31.08 -5.93 8.26
CA ASN A 50 30.50 -6.16 9.58
C ASN A 50 29.70 -4.92 9.98
N ILE A 51 28.38 -4.93 9.77
CA ILE A 51 27.52 -3.77 10.06
C ILE A 51 27.07 -3.74 11.52
N HIS A 52 27.03 -4.89 12.21
CA HIS A 52 26.60 -4.96 13.61
C HIS A 52 27.49 -5.87 14.44
N TYR A 53 27.80 -5.42 15.65
CA TYR A 53 28.15 -6.28 16.77
C TYR A 53 26.92 -6.34 17.67
N SER A 54 26.32 -7.51 17.85
CA SER A 54 25.21 -7.66 18.80
C SER A 54 25.80 -7.95 20.18
N HIS A 55 25.71 -6.98 21.09
CA HIS A 55 25.95 -7.21 22.50
C HIS A 55 24.67 -6.88 23.28
N PRO A 56 24.03 -7.88 23.91
CA PRO A 56 24.38 -9.31 23.89
C PRO A 56 24.05 -10.00 22.55
N THR A 57 24.67 -11.15 22.29
CA THR A 57 24.35 -12.00 21.14
C THR A 57 22.93 -12.54 21.30
N VAL A 58 22.04 -12.27 20.35
CA VAL A 58 20.66 -12.79 20.33
C VAL A 58 20.57 -13.92 19.30
N GLU A 59 20.28 -15.13 19.75
CA GLU A 59 20.00 -16.29 18.90
C GLU A 59 18.54 -16.73 19.07
N ARG A 60 17.86 -17.10 17.98
CA ARG A 60 16.51 -17.70 18.08
C ARG A 60 16.60 -19.04 18.82
N LEU A 61 15.82 -19.18 19.90
CA LEU A 61 15.73 -20.41 20.68
C LEU A 61 14.87 -21.45 19.92
N PRO A 62 15.40 -22.61 19.52
CA PRO A 62 14.60 -23.69 18.97
C PRO A 62 13.66 -24.25 20.04
N ILE A 63 12.37 -24.38 19.71
CA ILE A 63 11.32 -24.89 20.60
C ILE A 63 10.84 -26.22 20.02
N ASP A 64 10.73 -27.23 20.88
CA ASP A 64 10.24 -28.56 20.54
C ASP A 64 9.20 -28.99 21.59
N LEU A 65 8.21 -29.81 21.21
CA LEU A 65 7.27 -30.42 22.15
C LEU A 65 7.97 -31.48 23.02
N PRO A 66 7.45 -31.82 24.21
CA PRO A 66 8.04 -32.84 25.08
C PRO A 66 8.26 -34.16 24.33
N PHE A 67 9.52 -34.59 24.24
CA PHE A 67 9.98 -35.80 23.52
C PHE A 67 9.91 -35.76 21.99
N GLU A 68 9.60 -34.60 21.39
CA GLU A 68 9.55 -34.41 19.93
C GLU A 68 10.75 -33.61 19.38
N ASN A 69 11.85 -33.57 20.12
CA ASN A 69 13.04 -32.85 19.68
C ASN A 69 13.78 -33.57 18.54
N ASN A 70 14.21 -32.80 17.54
CA ASN A 70 14.99 -33.35 16.44
C ASN A 70 16.41 -33.72 16.90
N ILE A 71 16.85 -34.94 16.62
CA ILE A 71 18.19 -35.44 16.94
C ILE A 71 18.94 -35.74 15.63
N VAL A 72 20.08 -35.09 15.44
CA VAL A 72 20.97 -35.36 14.31
C VAL A 72 21.92 -36.50 14.70
N PHE A 73 21.91 -37.56 13.90
CA PHE A 73 22.81 -38.71 14.06
C PHE A 73 23.39 -39.10 12.70
N ARG A 74 24.46 -39.90 12.71
CA ARG A 74 25.05 -40.45 11.48
C ARG A 74 24.41 -41.78 11.16
N ASP A 75 24.26 -42.10 9.87
CA ASP A 75 23.67 -43.37 9.40
C ASP A 75 24.35 -44.63 9.97
N SER A 76 25.60 -44.52 10.45
CA SER A 76 26.36 -45.62 11.06
C SER A 76 26.15 -45.78 12.57
N GLN A 77 25.37 -44.92 13.24
CA GLN A 77 25.18 -44.98 14.69
C GLN A 77 24.01 -45.89 15.11
N PRO A 78 24.21 -46.76 16.13
CA PRO A 78 23.12 -47.57 16.67
C PRO A 78 22.04 -46.74 17.38
N LEU A 79 20.77 -46.96 17.04
CA LEU A 79 19.62 -46.25 17.63
C LEU A 79 19.52 -46.41 19.16
N SER A 80 19.93 -47.55 19.70
CA SER A 80 19.96 -47.79 21.15
C SER A 80 20.95 -46.89 21.89
N GLU A 81 22.08 -46.55 21.25
CA GLU A 81 23.10 -45.64 21.78
C GLU A 81 22.60 -44.19 21.71
N ILE A 82 21.89 -43.82 20.64
CA ILE A 82 21.28 -42.49 20.47
C ILE A 82 20.19 -42.24 21.54
N ALA A 83 19.34 -43.23 21.80
CA ALA A 83 18.23 -43.14 22.77
C ALA A 83 18.69 -43.14 24.25
N SER A 84 19.83 -43.77 24.53
CA SER A 84 20.42 -43.82 25.87
C SER A 84 21.39 -42.66 26.16
N ASN A 85 21.79 -41.89 25.14
CA ASN A 85 22.66 -40.74 25.30
C ASN A 85 21.92 -39.58 26.02
N PRO A 86 22.39 -39.15 27.21
CA PRO A 86 21.79 -38.03 27.94
C PRO A 86 21.83 -36.71 27.17
N ALA A 87 22.83 -36.51 26.30
CA ALA A 87 22.96 -35.31 25.49
C ALA A 87 21.84 -35.20 24.42
N SER A 88 21.27 -36.33 23.99
CA SER A 88 20.13 -36.35 23.05
C SER A 88 18.82 -35.83 23.67
N ARG A 89 18.76 -35.75 25.02
CA ARG A 89 17.61 -35.24 25.77
C ARG A 89 17.75 -33.76 26.15
N ARG A 90 18.95 -33.18 25.96
CA ARG A 90 19.23 -31.79 26.32
C ARG A 90 19.16 -30.92 25.08
N THR A 91 18.11 -30.11 24.99
CA THR A 91 17.89 -29.15 23.92
C THR A 91 18.32 -27.76 24.37
N LYS A 92 18.43 -26.81 23.44
CA LYS A 92 18.65 -25.40 23.82
C LYS A 92 17.49 -24.91 24.72
N LEU A 93 16.26 -25.38 24.50
CA LEU A 93 15.09 -25.07 25.32
C LEU A 93 15.19 -25.64 26.75
N THR A 94 15.57 -26.91 26.93
CA THR A 94 15.68 -27.47 28.29
C THR A 94 16.87 -26.89 29.06
N ALA A 95 17.97 -26.56 28.37
CA ALA A 95 19.06 -25.80 28.95
C ALA A 95 18.65 -24.36 29.32
N TRP A 96 17.71 -23.76 28.58
CA TRP A 96 17.12 -22.46 28.92
C TRP A 96 16.24 -22.54 30.17
N PHE A 97 15.51 -23.62 30.40
CA PHE A 97 14.78 -23.85 31.65
C PHE A 97 15.72 -23.97 32.85
N ASP A 98 16.80 -24.74 32.72
CA ASP A 98 17.85 -24.83 33.75
C ASP A 98 18.42 -23.44 34.09
N LEU A 99 18.62 -22.60 33.07
CA LEU A 99 19.16 -21.25 33.21
C LEU A 99 18.14 -20.31 33.87
N ASN A 100 16.86 -20.37 33.52
CA ASN A 100 15.80 -19.62 34.20
C ASN A 100 15.57 -20.03 35.66
N ALA A 101 15.85 -21.30 35.99
CA ALA A 101 15.76 -21.79 37.35
C ALA A 101 16.92 -21.30 38.23
N SER A 102 18.08 -21.02 37.64
CA SER A 102 19.31 -20.68 38.35
C SER A 102 19.70 -19.19 38.27
N ASP A 103 19.23 -18.47 37.26
CA ASP A 103 19.53 -17.05 37.03
C ASP A 103 18.23 -16.22 36.92
N PRO A 104 17.95 -15.33 37.88
CA PRO A 104 16.79 -14.44 37.84
C PRO A 104 16.78 -13.49 36.62
N ALA A 105 17.93 -13.12 36.06
CA ALA A 105 18.02 -12.22 34.91
C ALA A 105 17.68 -12.94 33.59
N ALA A 106 17.87 -14.26 33.52
CA ALA A 106 17.48 -15.06 32.38
C ALA A 106 15.97 -14.98 32.10
N LYS A 107 15.15 -14.82 33.15
CA LYS A 107 13.68 -14.70 33.06
C LYS A 107 13.20 -13.48 32.24
N LEU A 108 14.11 -12.58 31.87
CA LEU A 108 13.84 -11.35 31.14
C LEU A 108 14.22 -11.44 29.65
N LEU A 109 14.68 -12.59 29.14
CA LEU A 109 15.09 -12.77 27.72
C LEU A 109 14.04 -13.60 26.94
N THR A 110 13.31 -13.01 25.96
CA THR A 110 12.12 -13.67 25.37
C THR A 110 11.88 -13.39 23.87
N TYR A 111 11.40 -14.40 23.10
CA TYR A 111 10.72 -14.24 21.78
C TYR A 111 9.86 -15.48 21.38
N PRO A 112 8.57 -15.27 21.05
CA PRO A 112 7.88 -16.00 19.97
C PRO A 112 7.00 -15.10 19.05
N GLU A 113 6.72 -15.56 17.82
CA GLU A 113 5.91 -14.84 16.80
C GLU A 113 4.40 -15.22 16.87
N PRO A 114 3.46 -14.34 16.48
CA PRO A 114 2.00 -14.58 16.50
C PRO A 114 1.51 -15.80 15.71
N THR A 115 2.32 -16.31 14.78
CA THR A 115 2.02 -17.48 13.96
C THR A 115 2.07 -18.81 14.72
N ALA A 116 2.50 -18.81 15.98
CA ALA A 116 2.66 -20.01 16.81
C ALA A 116 1.36 -20.57 17.43
N GLY A 117 0.19 -19.97 17.18
CA GLY A 117 -1.11 -20.50 17.64
C GLY A 117 -1.27 -20.51 19.16
N ASP A 118 -1.75 -21.61 19.77
CA ASP A 118 -1.98 -21.71 21.22
C ASP A 118 -0.73 -21.46 22.08
N LEU A 119 0.46 -21.71 21.55
CA LEU A 119 1.73 -21.36 22.21
C LEU A 119 1.94 -19.85 22.36
N TYR A 120 1.43 -19.05 21.41
CA TYR A 120 1.45 -17.60 21.51
C TYR A 120 0.48 -17.10 22.59
N TYR A 121 -0.73 -17.66 22.65
CA TYR A 121 -1.74 -17.28 23.65
C TYR A 121 -1.37 -17.76 25.07
N GLU A 122 -0.76 -18.94 25.20
CA GLU A 122 -0.18 -19.39 26.48
C GLU A 122 0.87 -18.40 26.99
N ARG A 123 1.71 -17.88 26.07
CA ARG A 123 2.73 -16.89 26.39
C ARG A 123 2.14 -15.53 26.79
N MET A 124 1.03 -15.11 26.16
CA MET A 124 0.29 -13.93 26.55
C MET A 124 -0.27 -14.07 27.98
N LEU A 125 -0.86 -15.21 28.31
CA LEU A 125 -1.40 -15.48 29.66
C LEU A 125 -0.33 -15.55 30.73
N LEU A 126 0.86 -16.05 30.40
CA LEU A 126 2.01 -16.06 31.32
C LEU A 126 2.47 -14.65 31.74
N ASN A 127 2.20 -13.63 30.93
CA ASN A 127 2.53 -12.24 31.25
C ASN A 127 1.45 -11.55 32.09
N SER A 128 0.23 -12.09 32.14
CA SER A 128 -0.92 -11.47 32.82
C SER A 128 -1.39 -12.24 34.07
N VAL A 129 -1.21 -13.56 34.13
CA VAL A 129 -1.59 -14.41 35.27
C VAL A 129 -0.42 -14.49 36.27
N CYS A 130 -0.48 -13.66 37.31
CA CYS A 130 0.57 -13.59 38.34
C CYS A 130 0.69 -14.90 39.14
N GLY A 131 1.89 -15.51 39.10
CA GLY A 131 2.24 -16.62 39.99
C GLY A 131 1.68 -17.99 39.58
N ALA A 132 1.30 -18.18 38.32
CA ALA A 132 0.91 -19.49 37.79
C ALA A 132 2.04 -20.52 37.97
N THR A 133 1.70 -21.66 38.56
CA THR A 133 2.61 -22.77 38.87
C THR A 133 2.36 -24.01 38.01
N SER A 134 1.33 -23.98 37.17
CA SER A 134 0.94 -25.06 36.27
C SER A 134 0.21 -24.53 35.03
N PHE A 135 0.16 -25.35 33.97
CA PHE A 135 -0.60 -25.06 32.75
C PHE A 135 -2.11 -24.87 33.02
N ASP A 136 -2.68 -25.67 33.92
CA ASP A 136 -4.10 -25.60 34.31
C ASP A 136 -4.48 -24.24 34.94
N GLU A 137 -3.55 -23.63 35.69
CA GLU A 137 -3.74 -22.31 36.29
C GLU A 137 -3.72 -21.18 35.24
N LEU A 138 -3.00 -21.35 34.13
CA LEU A 138 -3.00 -20.40 33.01
C LEU A 138 -4.31 -20.44 32.22
N GLN A 139 -4.94 -21.60 32.10
CA GLN A 139 -6.22 -21.77 31.40
C GLN A 139 -7.44 -21.36 32.24
N THR A 140 -7.25 -21.00 33.51
CA THR A 140 -8.35 -20.72 34.43
C THR A 140 -8.52 -19.23 34.68
N VAL A 141 -9.61 -18.65 34.17
CA VAL A 141 -9.94 -17.22 34.35
C VAL A 141 -11.22 -17.12 35.20
N ASN A 142 -11.17 -16.38 36.30
CA ASN A 142 -12.29 -16.22 37.25
C ASN A 142 -12.89 -17.56 37.76
N GLY A 143 -12.07 -18.60 37.90
CA GLY A 143 -12.48 -19.92 38.38
C GLY A 143 -13.11 -20.85 37.33
N VAL A 144 -13.11 -20.45 36.05
CA VAL A 144 -13.54 -21.27 34.92
C VAL A 144 -12.32 -21.68 34.10
N MET A 145 -12.14 -22.99 33.88
CA MET A 145 -11.07 -23.54 33.05
C MET A 145 -11.53 -23.60 31.58
N TYR A 146 -10.77 -22.96 30.70
CA TYR A 146 -11.02 -22.90 29.26
C TYR A 146 -10.25 -23.99 28.51
N GLN A 147 -10.74 -24.42 27.34
CA GLN A 147 -10.13 -25.55 26.62
C GLN A 147 -8.85 -25.16 25.88
N THR A 148 -8.73 -23.88 25.49
CA THR A 148 -7.56 -23.35 24.78
C THR A 148 -7.06 -22.08 25.46
N TYR A 149 -5.77 -21.79 25.29
CA TYR A 149 -5.18 -20.56 25.82
C TYR A 149 -5.73 -19.31 25.08
N LYS A 150 -6.14 -19.45 23.81
CA LYS A 150 -6.82 -18.37 23.07
C LYS A 150 -8.14 -17.96 23.73
N GLU A 151 -8.96 -18.92 24.12
CA GLU A 151 -10.23 -18.66 24.82
C GLU A 151 -10.01 -17.99 26.17
N ALA A 152 -8.99 -18.40 26.91
CA ALA A 152 -8.60 -17.77 28.16
C ALA A 152 -8.11 -16.32 27.93
N CYS A 153 -7.29 -16.04 26.91
CA CYS A 153 -6.90 -14.66 26.53
C CYS A 153 -8.11 -13.78 26.20
N ASN A 154 -9.08 -14.33 25.48
CA ASN A 154 -10.32 -13.63 25.13
C ASN A 154 -11.16 -13.30 26.38
N ALA A 155 -11.26 -14.24 27.32
CA ALA A 155 -11.98 -14.06 28.58
C ALA A 155 -11.34 -13.01 29.51
N VAL A 156 -10.04 -12.74 29.36
CA VAL A 156 -9.30 -11.68 30.06
C VAL A 156 -9.42 -10.32 29.34
N GLY A 157 -9.98 -10.29 28.12
CA GLY A 157 -10.12 -9.08 27.31
C GLY A 157 -8.82 -8.66 26.63
N MET A 158 -7.91 -9.61 26.35
CA MET A 158 -6.61 -9.36 25.74
C MET A 158 -6.62 -9.44 24.20
N LEU A 159 -7.78 -9.69 23.59
CA LEU A 159 -7.95 -9.80 22.14
C LEU A 159 -8.99 -8.77 21.68
N ASP A 160 -8.65 -7.95 20.68
CA ASP A 160 -9.63 -7.12 19.97
C ASP A 160 -10.58 -8.02 19.16
N ASP A 161 -11.88 -7.72 19.19
CA ASP A 161 -12.87 -8.51 18.46
C ASP A 161 -13.03 -8.03 17.01
N ASN A 162 -13.48 -8.93 16.12
CA ASN A 162 -13.77 -8.60 14.73
C ASN A 162 -15.04 -7.73 14.55
N SER A 163 -15.63 -7.20 15.63
CA SER A 163 -16.92 -6.49 15.58
C SER A 163 -16.83 -5.18 14.79
N GLU A 164 -15.68 -4.51 14.81
CA GLU A 164 -15.44 -3.29 14.01
C GLU A 164 -15.58 -3.60 12.52
N TRP A 165 -14.89 -4.65 12.07
CA TRP A 165 -14.87 -5.06 10.67
C TRP A 165 -16.20 -5.65 10.23
N LEU A 166 -16.89 -6.38 11.11
CA LEU A 166 -18.21 -6.92 10.81
C LEU A 166 -19.25 -5.81 10.62
N HIS A 167 -19.40 -4.84 11.54
CA HIS A 167 -20.37 -3.77 11.26
C HIS A 167 -19.90 -2.81 10.16
N THR A 168 -18.59 -2.76 9.84
CA THR A 168 -18.12 -2.08 8.61
C THR A 168 -18.71 -2.77 7.38
N MET A 169 -18.59 -4.10 7.28
CA MET A 169 -19.20 -4.88 6.20
C MET A 169 -20.73 -4.68 6.14
N GLN A 170 -21.41 -4.70 7.30
CA GLN A 170 -22.85 -4.47 7.38
C GLN A 170 -23.26 -3.06 6.92
N GLU A 171 -22.53 -2.03 7.34
CA GLU A 171 -22.78 -0.64 6.92
C GLU A 171 -22.69 -0.50 5.39
N ALA A 172 -21.73 -1.15 4.75
CA ALA A 172 -21.59 -1.12 3.29
C ALA A 172 -22.75 -1.76 2.55
N THR A 173 -23.38 -2.82 3.10
CA THR A 173 -24.47 -3.55 2.43
C THR A 173 -25.64 -2.64 2.05
N ALA A 174 -25.82 -1.51 2.75
CA ALA A 174 -26.87 -0.54 2.45
C ALA A 174 -26.71 0.14 1.08
N SER A 175 -25.55 0.04 0.43
CA SER A 175 -25.26 0.79 -0.80
C SER A 175 -24.23 0.18 -1.75
N ALA A 176 -23.51 -0.87 -1.33
CA ALA A 176 -22.49 -1.55 -2.12
C ALA A 176 -23.07 -2.71 -2.94
N SER A 177 -22.51 -2.95 -4.13
CA SER A 177 -22.71 -4.21 -4.85
C SER A 177 -21.88 -5.34 -4.24
N CYS A 178 -22.22 -6.61 -4.54
CA CYS A 178 -21.42 -7.74 -4.07
C CYS A 178 -19.94 -7.67 -4.51
N ASP A 179 -19.66 -7.09 -5.69
CA ASP A 179 -18.28 -6.87 -6.15
C ASP A 179 -17.54 -5.82 -5.31
N GLN A 180 -18.23 -4.74 -4.96
CA GLN A 180 -17.69 -3.70 -4.07
C GLN A 180 -17.46 -4.27 -2.66
N LEU A 181 -18.38 -5.10 -2.15
CA LEU A 181 -18.24 -5.78 -0.86
C LEU A 181 -17.05 -6.75 -0.84
N ARG A 182 -16.82 -7.52 -1.91
CA ARG A 182 -15.62 -8.37 -2.06
C ARG A 182 -14.34 -7.55 -2.07
N THR A 183 -14.33 -6.44 -2.80
CA THR A 183 -13.17 -5.52 -2.82
C THR A 183 -12.89 -4.98 -1.42
N MET A 184 -13.93 -4.51 -0.73
CA MET A 184 -13.82 -3.93 0.62
C MET A 184 -13.38 -4.97 1.65
N PHE A 185 -13.87 -6.21 1.56
CA PHE A 185 -13.42 -7.29 2.42
C PHE A 185 -11.91 -7.54 2.26
N VAL A 186 -11.39 -7.55 1.02
CA VAL A 186 -9.94 -7.68 0.78
C VAL A 186 -9.17 -6.43 1.25
N ASP A 187 -9.73 -5.22 1.11
CA ASP A 187 -9.14 -4.00 1.67
C ASP A 187 -8.98 -4.10 3.20
N ILE A 188 -10.03 -4.56 3.88
CA ILE A 188 -10.02 -4.77 5.33
C ILE A 188 -8.92 -5.77 5.71
N LEU A 189 -8.86 -6.92 5.04
CA LEU A 189 -7.87 -7.96 5.33
C LEU A 189 -6.41 -7.55 5.08
N LEU A 190 -6.16 -6.71 4.08
CA LEU A 190 -4.78 -6.32 3.72
C LEU A 190 -4.29 -5.10 4.49
N TYR A 191 -5.21 -4.23 4.91
CA TYR A 191 -4.87 -2.89 5.38
C TYR A 191 -5.43 -2.58 6.77
N SER A 192 -6.06 -3.54 7.44
CA SER A 192 -6.61 -3.38 8.79
C SER A 192 -6.09 -4.47 9.73
N ASP A 193 -6.21 -4.24 11.04
CA ASP A 193 -5.78 -5.19 12.07
C ASP A 193 -6.91 -6.19 12.37
N VAL A 194 -7.02 -7.21 11.53
CA VAL A 194 -8.06 -8.24 11.64
C VAL A 194 -7.58 -9.36 12.55
N ALA A 195 -8.17 -9.46 13.74
CA ALA A 195 -7.80 -10.45 14.76
C ALA A 195 -7.99 -11.90 14.28
N ASP A 196 -9.09 -12.20 13.57
CA ASP A 196 -9.32 -13.52 12.98
C ASP A 196 -10.02 -13.43 11.61
N ALA A 197 -9.23 -13.53 10.55
CA ALA A 197 -9.73 -13.45 9.18
C ALA A 197 -10.76 -14.55 8.83
N LYS A 198 -10.67 -15.74 9.45
CA LYS A 198 -11.61 -16.85 9.20
C LYS A 198 -12.95 -16.60 9.86
N GLU A 199 -12.93 -16.13 11.11
CA GLU A 199 -14.16 -15.77 11.82
C GLU A 199 -14.90 -14.62 11.12
N LEU A 200 -14.16 -13.59 10.70
CA LEU A 200 -14.74 -12.48 9.94
C LEU A 200 -15.35 -12.98 8.62
N TRP A 201 -14.61 -13.82 7.88
CA TRP A 201 -15.11 -14.48 6.66
C TRP A 201 -16.41 -15.24 6.91
N GLU A 202 -16.45 -16.10 7.92
CA GLU A 202 -17.63 -16.90 8.26
C GLU A 202 -18.84 -16.02 8.62
N SER A 203 -18.58 -14.84 9.18
CA SER A 203 -19.61 -13.89 9.59
C SER A 203 -20.15 -13.03 8.44
N CYS A 204 -19.38 -12.79 7.37
CA CYS A 204 -19.74 -11.82 6.32
C CYS A 204 -19.81 -12.36 4.88
N TRP A 205 -19.43 -13.62 4.62
CA TRP A 205 -19.41 -14.18 3.25
C TRP A 205 -20.77 -14.05 2.53
N SER A 206 -21.86 -14.14 3.28
CA SER A 206 -23.23 -14.11 2.72
C SER A 206 -23.57 -12.80 2.02
N TYR A 207 -22.96 -11.68 2.43
CA TYR A 207 -23.17 -10.38 1.79
C TYR A 207 -22.54 -10.28 0.38
N MET A 208 -21.63 -11.20 0.05
CA MET A 208 -20.77 -11.12 -1.14
C MET A 208 -21.18 -12.07 -2.28
N GLY A 209 -22.31 -12.80 -2.14
CA GLY A 209 -22.65 -13.92 -3.02
C GLY A 209 -23.83 -13.72 -3.98
N ASP A 210 -24.69 -12.72 -3.78
CA ASP A 210 -25.98 -12.63 -4.49
C ASP A 210 -25.83 -12.50 -6.01
N ASP A 211 -24.84 -11.73 -6.47
CA ASP A 211 -24.56 -11.54 -7.89
C ASP A 211 -24.09 -12.83 -8.58
N ILE A 212 -23.38 -13.70 -7.87
CA ILE A 212 -22.92 -15.00 -8.38
C ILE A 212 -24.12 -15.88 -8.71
N ILE A 213 -25.09 -15.97 -7.80
CA ILE A 213 -26.32 -16.74 -8.01
C ILE A 213 -27.09 -16.16 -9.20
N GLN A 214 -27.23 -14.84 -9.25
CA GLN A 214 -27.98 -14.17 -10.31
C GLN A 214 -27.33 -14.34 -11.69
N ASN A 215 -26.01 -14.22 -11.78
CA ASN A 215 -25.26 -14.42 -13.02
C ASN A 215 -25.39 -15.87 -13.54
N MET A 216 -25.36 -16.87 -12.65
CA MET A 216 -25.56 -18.27 -13.06
C MET A 216 -26.99 -18.53 -13.54
N ARG A 217 -28.00 -17.98 -12.87
CA ARG A 217 -29.41 -18.07 -13.32
C ARG A 217 -29.58 -17.50 -14.72
N SER A 218 -28.99 -16.33 -14.99
CA SER A 218 -29.02 -15.69 -16.30
C SER A 218 -28.25 -16.47 -17.36
N ALA A 219 -27.05 -16.98 -17.03
CA ALA A 219 -26.22 -17.75 -17.97
C ALA A 219 -26.87 -19.09 -18.38
N HIS A 220 -27.66 -19.70 -17.49
CA HIS A 220 -28.34 -20.96 -17.72
C HIS A 220 -29.84 -20.82 -18.05
N CYS A 221 -30.36 -19.59 -18.16
CA CYS A 221 -31.78 -19.30 -18.35
C CYS A 221 -32.69 -20.08 -17.39
N ASN A 222 -32.29 -20.22 -16.12
CA ASN A 222 -32.99 -21.01 -15.12
C ASN A 222 -33.15 -20.24 -13.81
N ASP A 223 -34.30 -19.61 -13.62
CA ASP A 223 -34.61 -18.80 -12.43
C ASP A 223 -34.74 -19.64 -11.15
N GLN A 224 -34.93 -20.96 -11.26
CA GLN A 224 -35.01 -21.89 -10.13
C GLN A 224 -33.63 -22.45 -9.72
N LEU A 225 -32.55 -22.05 -10.39
CA LEU A 225 -31.21 -22.51 -10.03
C LEU A 225 -30.86 -22.04 -8.62
N THR A 226 -30.52 -23.01 -7.77
CA THR A 226 -30.05 -22.81 -6.40
C THR A 226 -28.65 -23.39 -6.28
N ILE A 227 -27.78 -22.72 -5.52
CA ILE A 227 -26.41 -23.14 -5.27
C ILE A 227 -26.36 -23.47 -3.78
N ASN A 228 -25.75 -24.62 -3.43
CA ASN A 228 -25.56 -24.95 -2.03
C ASN A 228 -24.54 -23.97 -1.39
N THR A 229 -24.63 -23.81 -0.08
CA THR A 229 -23.80 -22.86 0.68
C THR A 229 -22.32 -23.05 0.44
N ASP A 230 -21.83 -24.30 0.45
CA ASP A 230 -20.40 -24.59 0.32
C ASP A 230 -19.87 -24.22 -1.07
N SER A 231 -20.64 -24.51 -2.12
CA SER A 231 -20.28 -24.14 -3.50
C SER A 231 -20.28 -22.63 -3.66
N LEU A 232 -21.26 -21.92 -3.06
CA LEU A 232 -21.31 -20.46 -3.11
C LEU A 232 -20.12 -19.83 -2.38
N LYS A 233 -19.77 -20.33 -1.19
CA LYS A 233 -18.56 -19.95 -0.47
C LYS A 233 -17.31 -20.16 -1.33
N ASP A 234 -17.22 -21.29 -2.04
CA ASP A 234 -16.09 -21.62 -2.91
C ASP A 234 -15.95 -20.64 -4.08
N TYR A 235 -17.06 -20.28 -4.73
CA TYR A 235 -17.08 -19.26 -5.78
C TYR A 235 -16.66 -17.88 -5.27
N ILE A 236 -17.11 -17.50 -4.07
CA ILE A 236 -16.71 -16.23 -3.46
C ILE A 236 -15.21 -16.26 -3.13
N LEU A 237 -14.70 -17.33 -2.52
CA LEU A 237 -13.27 -17.50 -2.25
C LEU A 237 -12.44 -17.43 -3.52
N HIS A 238 -12.92 -17.99 -4.64
CA HIS A 238 -12.27 -17.82 -5.94
C HIS A 238 -12.18 -16.34 -6.34
N LYS A 239 -13.28 -15.58 -6.25
CA LYS A 239 -13.30 -14.15 -6.56
C LYS A 239 -12.38 -13.34 -5.63
N LEU A 240 -12.35 -13.65 -4.34
CA LEU A 240 -11.43 -13.04 -3.39
C LEU A 240 -9.98 -13.36 -3.73
N GLY A 241 -9.69 -14.60 -4.13
CA GLY A 241 -8.39 -15.04 -4.59
C GLY A 241 -7.92 -14.30 -5.84
N ASP A 242 -8.82 -13.97 -6.76
CA ASP A 242 -8.52 -13.16 -7.95
C ASP A 242 -8.13 -11.73 -7.55
N ILE A 243 -8.88 -11.11 -6.64
CA ILE A 243 -8.60 -9.75 -6.13
C ILE A 243 -7.26 -9.73 -5.38
N LEU A 244 -7.03 -10.69 -4.48
CA LEU A 244 -5.77 -10.83 -3.74
C LEU A 244 -4.58 -11.04 -4.68
N PHE A 245 -4.73 -11.89 -5.70
CA PHE A 245 -3.67 -12.15 -6.68
C PHE A 245 -3.27 -10.88 -7.44
N LEU A 246 -4.25 -10.07 -7.88
CA LEU A 246 -3.97 -8.77 -8.50
C LEU A 246 -3.26 -7.79 -7.55
N ARG A 247 -3.44 -7.95 -6.24
CA ARG A 247 -2.75 -7.14 -5.21
C ARG A 247 -1.41 -7.73 -4.77
N GLY A 248 -1.11 -8.97 -5.15
CA GLY A 248 0.16 -9.65 -4.83
C GLY A 248 0.12 -10.61 -3.66
N TYR A 249 -1.07 -10.92 -3.18
CA TYR A 249 -1.29 -11.75 -2.01
C TYR A 249 -2.03 -13.02 -2.41
N SER A 250 -2.00 -14.02 -1.53
CA SER A 250 -2.76 -15.26 -1.69
C SER A 250 -3.84 -15.37 -0.62
N LEU A 251 -4.82 -16.25 -0.82
CA LEU A 251 -5.79 -16.59 0.23
C LEU A 251 -5.10 -17.11 1.50
N GLN A 252 -4.03 -17.89 1.32
CA GLN A 252 -3.23 -18.40 2.43
C GLN A 252 -2.51 -17.29 3.21
N TYR A 253 -2.05 -16.24 2.51
CA TYR A 253 -1.40 -15.08 3.16
C TYR A 253 -2.35 -14.38 4.14
N VAL A 254 -3.63 -14.26 3.77
CA VAL A 254 -4.68 -13.67 4.64
C VAL A 254 -5.41 -14.72 5.49
N ASN A 255 -4.86 -15.93 5.62
CA ASN A 255 -5.41 -17.03 6.42
C ASN A 255 -6.86 -17.44 6.06
N LEU A 256 -7.27 -17.30 4.79
CA LEU A 256 -8.57 -17.78 4.32
C LEU A 256 -8.51 -19.21 3.75
N PRO A 257 -9.63 -19.95 3.73
CA PRO A 257 -9.67 -21.29 3.14
C PRO A 257 -9.30 -21.28 1.64
N THR A 258 -8.59 -22.31 1.21
CA THR A 258 -8.31 -22.55 -0.21
C THR A 258 -9.56 -23.13 -0.88
N PRO A 259 -10.02 -22.58 -2.02
CA PRO A 259 -11.17 -23.13 -2.71
C PRO A 259 -10.89 -24.52 -3.29
N VAL A 260 -11.92 -25.36 -3.31
CA VAL A 260 -11.88 -26.75 -3.81
C VAL A 260 -11.99 -26.79 -5.34
N LEU A 261 -12.65 -25.80 -5.95
CA LEU A 261 -12.71 -25.65 -7.40
C LEU A 261 -11.30 -25.51 -8.00
N ASN A 262 -10.92 -26.51 -8.80
CA ASN A 262 -9.65 -26.51 -9.54
C ASN A 262 -9.54 -25.25 -10.39
N ARG A 263 -8.48 -24.45 -10.15
CA ARG A 263 -8.05 -23.42 -11.09
C ARG A 263 -7.85 -24.05 -12.46
N PRO A 264 -8.34 -23.44 -13.55
CA PRO A 264 -7.73 -23.68 -14.85
C PRO A 264 -6.22 -23.46 -14.70
N THR A 265 -5.42 -24.45 -15.10
CA THR A 265 -3.95 -24.47 -15.01
C THR A 265 -3.33 -23.40 -15.89
N GLY A 266 -3.48 -22.16 -15.48
CA GLY A 266 -3.04 -20.97 -16.20
C GLY A 266 -2.75 -19.87 -15.20
N PHE A 267 -1.83 -20.12 -14.27
CA PHE A 267 -1.15 -19.03 -13.58
C PHE A 267 -0.32 -18.28 -14.63
N ALA A 268 -0.96 -17.35 -15.33
CA ALA A 268 -0.25 -16.32 -16.06
C ALA A 268 0.48 -15.45 -15.04
N ASN A 269 1.74 -15.12 -15.33
CA ASN A 269 2.54 -14.16 -14.56
C ASN A 269 1.67 -12.94 -14.19
N ARG A 270 1.59 -12.59 -12.89
CA ARG A 270 0.76 -11.48 -12.38
C ARG A 270 1.00 -10.18 -13.13
N LEU A 271 2.28 -9.84 -13.37
CA LEU A 271 2.66 -8.62 -14.08
C LEU A 271 2.15 -8.64 -15.52
N LEU A 272 2.15 -9.80 -16.16
CA LEU A 272 1.55 -9.98 -17.49
C LEU A 272 0.02 -9.91 -17.44
N THR A 273 -0.61 -10.49 -16.43
CA THR A 273 -2.07 -10.44 -16.25
C THR A 273 -2.55 -9.00 -16.05
N GLU A 274 -1.87 -8.23 -15.19
CA GLU A 274 -2.07 -6.78 -15.07
C GLU A 274 -1.88 -6.09 -16.43
N GLN A 275 -0.89 -6.51 -17.24
CA GLN A 275 -0.66 -5.95 -18.57
C GLN A 275 -1.71 -6.31 -19.62
N TYR A 276 -2.42 -7.44 -19.48
CA TYR A 276 -3.50 -7.84 -20.38
C TYR A 276 -4.89 -7.43 -19.88
N SER A 277 -5.02 -7.06 -18.60
CA SER A 277 -6.30 -6.69 -17.97
C SER A 277 -6.87 -5.34 -18.42
N TYR A 278 -6.11 -4.54 -19.16
CA TYR A 278 -6.59 -3.24 -19.64
C TYR A 278 -7.69 -3.40 -20.70
N ASN A 279 -8.70 -2.52 -20.63
CA ASN A 279 -9.70 -2.45 -21.67
C ASN A 279 -9.10 -1.84 -22.95
N ILE A 280 -8.74 -2.72 -23.89
CA ILE A 280 -8.16 -2.35 -25.19
C ILE A 280 -9.10 -1.43 -25.97
N ALA A 281 -10.42 -1.64 -25.90
CA ALA A 281 -11.38 -0.82 -26.62
C ALA A 281 -11.41 0.63 -26.08
N ASP A 282 -11.44 0.77 -24.75
CA ASP A 282 -11.40 2.10 -24.10
C ASP A 282 -10.08 2.81 -24.40
N LEU A 283 -8.96 2.10 -24.33
CA LEU A 283 -7.66 2.66 -24.69
C LEU A 283 -7.64 3.12 -26.15
N ARG A 284 -8.15 2.33 -27.09
CA ARG A 284 -8.25 2.72 -28.51
C ARG A 284 -9.08 3.98 -28.71
N MET A 285 -10.15 4.18 -27.92
CA MET A 285 -10.93 5.42 -27.96
C MET A 285 -10.15 6.61 -27.37
N GLN A 286 -9.30 6.39 -26.37
CA GLN A 286 -8.50 7.44 -25.72
C GLN A 286 -7.26 7.86 -26.52
N VAL A 287 -6.62 6.94 -27.27
CA VAL A 287 -5.37 7.20 -28.00
C VAL A 287 -5.45 8.44 -28.90
N PRO A 288 -6.48 8.66 -29.74
CA PRO A 288 -6.56 9.86 -30.58
C PRO A 288 -6.51 11.17 -29.79
N HIS A 289 -7.17 11.22 -28.64
CA HIS A 289 -7.16 12.40 -27.76
C HIS A 289 -5.78 12.63 -27.14
N LEU A 290 -5.11 11.56 -26.71
CA LEU A 290 -3.75 11.65 -26.18
C LEU A 290 -2.76 12.13 -27.24
N LEU A 291 -2.84 11.58 -28.46
CA LEU A 291 -1.97 11.96 -29.58
C LEU A 291 -2.17 13.41 -30.02
N TYR A 292 -3.42 13.90 -30.00
CA TYR A 292 -3.72 15.31 -30.30
C TYR A 292 -3.12 16.26 -29.25
N GLY A 293 -3.01 15.83 -28.00
CA GLY A 293 -2.44 16.63 -26.91
C GLY A 293 -0.90 16.75 -26.93
N LEU A 294 -0.20 15.99 -27.78
CA LEU A 294 1.26 16.00 -27.84
C LEU A 294 1.77 17.18 -28.68
N ASN A 295 2.79 17.86 -28.18
CA ASN A 295 3.56 18.80 -29.00
C ASN A 295 4.55 18.06 -29.92
N THR A 296 5.25 18.81 -30.78
CA THR A 296 6.20 18.22 -31.75
C THR A 296 7.33 17.42 -31.10
N GLU A 297 7.97 17.94 -30.04
CA GLU A 297 9.07 17.25 -29.34
C GLU A 297 8.58 15.95 -28.67
N GLN A 298 7.43 16.03 -28.00
CA GLN A 298 6.79 14.90 -27.35
C GLN A 298 6.36 13.82 -28.34
N LYS A 299 5.86 14.23 -29.51
CA LYS A 299 5.50 13.33 -30.60
C LYS A 299 6.74 12.62 -31.15
N THR A 300 7.86 13.32 -31.32
CA THR A 300 9.13 12.68 -31.69
C THR A 300 9.54 11.60 -30.69
N VAL A 301 9.43 11.85 -29.38
CA VAL A 301 9.70 10.84 -28.35
C VAL A 301 8.78 9.63 -28.49
N LEU A 302 7.47 9.87 -28.68
CA LEU A 302 6.51 8.78 -28.85
C LEU A 302 6.81 7.97 -30.11
N ASP A 303 7.05 8.64 -31.24
CA ASP A 303 7.32 8.01 -32.53
C ASP A 303 8.61 7.17 -32.46
N ASP A 304 9.70 7.71 -31.89
CA ASP A 304 10.96 6.98 -31.69
C ASP A 304 10.76 5.68 -30.88
N VAL A 305 10.06 5.77 -29.75
CA VAL A 305 9.83 4.61 -28.87
C VAL A 305 8.90 3.59 -29.51
N VAL A 306 7.78 4.03 -30.08
CA VAL A 306 6.80 3.14 -30.73
C VAL A 306 7.41 2.48 -31.97
N GLN A 307 8.20 3.22 -32.76
CA GLN A 307 8.89 2.68 -33.93
C GLN A 307 9.95 1.65 -33.53
N SER A 308 10.72 1.88 -32.46
CA SER A 308 11.66 0.88 -31.91
C SER A 308 10.92 -0.43 -31.57
N VAL A 309 9.74 -0.34 -30.97
CA VAL A 309 8.91 -1.52 -30.65
C VAL A 309 8.37 -2.20 -31.91
N HIS A 310 7.83 -1.45 -32.86
CA HIS A 310 7.29 -1.99 -34.12
C HIS A 310 8.37 -2.63 -35.00
N SER A 311 9.56 -2.04 -35.03
CA SER A 311 10.73 -2.57 -35.73
C SER A 311 11.44 -3.71 -34.99
N ARG A 312 10.98 -4.06 -33.78
CA ARG A 312 11.58 -5.08 -32.90
C ARG A 312 13.05 -4.80 -32.57
N HIS A 313 13.42 -3.54 -32.48
CA HIS A 313 14.76 -3.10 -32.12
C HIS A 313 14.82 -2.73 -30.64
N SER A 314 15.73 -3.36 -29.89
CA SER A 314 15.93 -3.07 -28.46
C SER A 314 16.78 -1.82 -28.30
N GLU A 315 16.23 -0.79 -27.65
CA GLU A 315 16.91 0.49 -27.44
C GLU A 315 16.58 1.04 -26.04
N LEU A 316 17.52 1.80 -25.47
CA LEU A 316 17.36 2.43 -24.16
C LEU A 316 17.19 3.94 -24.35
N PHE A 317 16.03 4.47 -23.95
CA PHE A 317 15.73 5.90 -24.08
C PHE A 317 15.76 6.61 -22.74
N PHE A 318 16.37 7.79 -22.70
CA PHE A 318 16.30 8.69 -21.56
C PHE A 318 15.63 10.01 -21.97
N VAL A 319 14.42 10.24 -21.45
CA VAL A 319 13.66 11.46 -21.73
C VAL A 319 13.95 12.50 -20.66
N TYR A 320 14.75 13.50 -21.04
CA TYR A 320 15.09 14.64 -20.21
C TYR A 320 14.13 15.82 -20.47
N GLY A 321 13.80 16.56 -19.42
CA GLY A 321 13.09 17.82 -19.55
C GLY A 321 12.75 18.38 -18.18
N HIS A 322 12.64 19.71 -18.07
CA HIS A 322 12.35 20.39 -16.81
C HIS A 322 10.91 20.11 -16.31
N GLY A 323 10.56 20.62 -15.13
CA GLY A 323 9.18 20.56 -14.63
C GLY A 323 8.20 21.22 -15.62
N GLY A 324 7.04 20.61 -15.85
CA GLY A 324 6.01 21.18 -16.74
C GLY A 324 6.14 20.82 -18.23
N THR A 325 7.20 20.13 -18.66
CA THR A 325 7.38 19.69 -20.07
C THR A 325 6.52 18.49 -20.49
N GLY A 326 5.68 17.97 -19.59
CA GLY A 326 4.74 16.90 -19.90
C GLY A 326 5.34 15.49 -20.00
N LYS A 327 6.51 15.22 -19.39
CA LYS A 327 7.13 13.87 -19.38
C LYS A 327 6.14 12.75 -19.01
N THR A 328 5.37 12.93 -17.95
CA THR A 328 4.36 11.96 -17.51
C THR A 328 3.28 11.74 -18.58
N PHE A 329 2.85 12.80 -19.26
CA PHE A 329 1.88 12.73 -20.34
C PHE A 329 2.43 11.95 -21.55
N VAL A 330 3.71 12.14 -21.90
CA VAL A 330 4.38 11.33 -22.93
C VAL A 330 4.39 9.85 -22.56
N TRP A 331 4.75 9.51 -21.32
CA TRP A 331 4.74 8.12 -20.86
C TRP A 331 3.33 7.51 -20.86
N GLN A 332 2.32 8.29 -20.48
CA GLN A 332 0.92 7.87 -20.58
C GLN A 332 0.51 7.60 -22.03
N ALA A 333 0.87 8.48 -22.97
CA ALA A 333 0.56 8.31 -24.39
C ALA A 333 1.25 7.08 -25.00
N ILE A 334 2.55 6.90 -24.76
CA ILE A 334 3.31 5.71 -25.21
C ILE A 334 2.66 4.43 -24.67
N THR A 335 2.35 4.43 -23.37
CA THR A 335 1.76 3.28 -22.69
C THR A 335 0.38 2.95 -23.26
N ALA A 336 -0.46 3.97 -23.48
CA ALA A 336 -1.79 3.80 -24.05
C ALA A 336 -1.74 3.27 -25.49
N VAL A 337 -0.87 3.83 -26.34
CA VAL A 337 -0.69 3.36 -27.73
C VAL A 337 -0.32 1.88 -27.75
N LEU A 338 0.76 1.51 -27.06
CA LEU A 338 1.25 0.13 -27.06
C LEU A 338 0.25 -0.85 -26.43
N ARG A 339 -0.41 -0.49 -25.33
CA ARG A 339 -1.45 -1.34 -24.70
C ARG A 339 -2.70 -1.46 -25.58
N SER A 340 -3.07 -0.42 -26.35
CA SER A 340 -4.20 -0.47 -27.30
C SER A 340 -3.96 -1.43 -28.48
N GLU A 341 -2.69 -1.75 -28.74
CA GLU A 341 -2.25 -2.78 -29.69
C GLU A 341 -2.12 -4.17 -29.05
N GLY A 342 -2.40 -4.30 -27.73
CA GLY A 342 -2.23 -5.54 -26.97
C GLY A 342 -0.79 -5.84 -26.58
N ARG A 343 0.12 -4.86 -26.60
CA ARG A 343 1.51 -5.03 -26.15
C ARG A 343 1.61 -4.97 -24.63
N VAL A 344 2.57 -5.73 -24.09
CA VAL A 344 2.94 -5.71 -22.67
C VAL A 344 3.83 -4.49 -22.39
N VAL A 345 3.44 -3.66 -21.42
CA VAL A 345 4.17 -2.43 -21.08
C VAL A 345 4.35 -2.33 -19.56
N LEU A 346 5.55 -2.60 -19.04
CA LEU A 346 5.82 -2.54 -17.60
C LEU A 346 6.36 -1.16 -17.19
N THR A 347 5.64 -0.49 -16.31
CA THR A 347 6.03 0.81 -15.76
C THR A 347 6.59 0.62 -14.35
N VAL A 348 7.86 0.96 -14.14
CA VAL A 348 8.52 0.82 -12.84
C VAL A 348 9.15 2.14 -12.37
N ALA A 349 9.08 2.38 -11.07
CA ALA A 349 9.87 3.41 -10.39
C ALA A 349 11.30 2.88 -10.21
N SER A 350 12.30 3.70 -10.53
CA SER A 350 13.70 3.30 -10.47
C SER A 350 14.51 4.33 -9.70
N SER A 351 15.40 3.87 -8.82
CA SER A 351 16.32 4.74 -8.07
C SER A 351 17.41 5.33 -8.98
N ALA A 352 18.18 6.29 -8.47
CA ALA A 352 19.27 6.97 -9.18
C ALA A 352 20.37 6.03 -9.74
N SER A 353 20.35 4.74 -9.38
CA SER A 353 21.26 3.68 -9.79
C SER A 353 21.51 3.59 -11.31
N ILE A 354 20.50 3.87 -12.15
CA ILE A 354 20.64 3.79 -13.61
C ILE A 354 21.57 4.87 -14.16
N ALA A 355 21.55 6.08 -13.59
CA ALA A 355 22.44 7.16 -14.00
C ALA A 355 23.92 6.83 -13.70
N ASN A 356 24.16 5.91 -12.76
CA ASN A 356 25.48 5.43 -12.37
C ASN A 356 25.81 4.03 -12.96
N SER A 357 24.94 3.47 -13.80
CA SER A 357 25.13 2.15 -14.42
C SER A 357 25.93 2.25 -15.71
N TYR A 358 26.65 1.18 -16.06
CA TYR A 358 27.30 1.04 -17.38
C TYR A 358 26.30 1.10 -18.53
N LEU A 359 25.01 0.87 -18.28
CA LEU A 359 23.94 1.02 -19.27
C LEU A 359 23.69 2.48 -19.64
N TRP A 360 24.10 3.44 -18.80
CA TRP A 360 23.88 4.86 -19.05
C TRP A 360 24.53 5.34 -20.35
N SER A 361 25.71 4.81 -20.70
CA SER A 361 26.38 5.14 -21.96
C SER A 361 25.64 4.65 -23.21
N SER A 362 24.70 3.72 -23.05
CA SER A 362 23.86 3.20 -24.13
C SER A 362 22.49 3.89 -24.22
N CYS A 363 22.21 4.86 -23.33
CA CYS A 363 20.97 5.65 -23.37
C CYS A 363 20.99 6.66 -24.52
N ARG A 364 19.98 6.60 -25.40
CA ARG A 364 19.65 7.71 -26.31
C ARG A 364 18.92 8.80 -25.53
N LEU A 365 19.53 9.98 -25.47
CA LEU A 365 18.97 11.16 -24.81
C LEU A 365 17.94 11.84 -25.72
N LEU A 366 16.71 12.00 -25.23
CA LEU A 366 15.64 12.76 -25.86
C LEU A 366 15.26 13.93 -24.97
N LYS A 367 15.27 15.16 -25.49
CA LYS A 367 15.03 16.38 -24.70
C LYS A 367 13.66 16.98 -24.99
N LEU A 368 12.96 17.37 -23.94
CA LEU A 368 11.74 18.17 -23.97
C LEU A 368 12.04 19.55 -23.38
N ASN A 369 11.93 20.59 -24.20
CA ASN A 369 12.19 21.98 -23.83
C ASN A 369 10.88 22.78 -23.75
N VAL A 370 9.83 22.32 -24.41
CA VAL A 370 8.53 23.02 -24.43
C VAL A 370 7.80 22.82 -23.10
N ASN A 371 7.58 23.92 -22.36
CA ASN A 371 6.77 23.92 -21.15
C ASN A 371 5.26 23.88 -21.51
N MET A 372 4.65 22.71 -21.34
CA MET A 372 3.24 22.48 -21.68
C MET A 372 2.26 23.29 -20.82
N ARG A 373 2.67 23.71 -19.61
CA ARG A 373 1.81 24.56 -18.74
C ARG A 373 1.55 25.93 -19.36
N LEU A 374 2.44 26.40 -20.25
CA LEU A 374 2.29 27.67 -20.99
C LEU A 374 1.39 27.55 -22.24
N LEU A 375 1.07 26.32 -22.65
CA LEU A 375 0.32 26.04 -23.88
C LEU A 375 -1.17 25.73 -23.61
N ILE A 376 -1.51 25.25 -22.41
CA ILE A 376 -2.86 24.78 -22.05
C ILE A 376 -3.76 25.94 -21.53
N TYR A 377 -3.23 27.15 -21.38
CA TYR A 377 -3.99 28.27 -20.83
C TYR A 377 -4.98 28.85 -21.86
N ASN A 378 -6.27 28.54 -21.70
CA ASN A 378 -7.39 29.07 -22.50
C ASN A 378 -7.84 30.50 -22.09
N GLY A 379 -7.02 31.24 -21.33
CA GLY A 379 -7.34 32.60 -20.86
C GLY A 379 -6.86 33.73 -21.77
N ARG A 380 -6.80 34.97 -21.25
CA ARG A 380 -6.43 36.15 -22.04
C ARG A 380 -4.95 36.09 -22.44
N LEU A 381 -4.60 36.67 -23.60
CA LEU A 381 -3.23 36.76 -24.10
C LEU A 381 -2.25 37.42 -23.09
N SER A 382 -2.73 38.33 -22.24
CA SER A 382 -1.99 38.95 -21.13
C SER A 382 -1.47 37.92 -20.12
N ASP A 383 -2.23 36.85 -19.89
CA ASP A 383 -1.95 35.86 -18.85
C ASP A 383 -0.84 34.91 -19.33
N ARG A 384 -0.78 34.64 -20.64
CA ARG A 384 0.27 33.77 -21.22
C ARG A 384 1.67 34.37 -21.07
N ALA A 385 1.82 35.70 -21.23
CA ALA A 385 3.09 36.39 -21.01
C ALA A 385 3.52 36.33 -19.54
N ALA A 386 2.58 36.55 -18.62
CA ALA A 386 2.86 36.45 -17.18
C ALA A 386 3.27 35.04 -16.75
N ILE A 387 2.58 33.99 -17.26
CA ILE A 387 2.93 32.60 -16.95
C ILE A 387 4.28 32.22 -17.58
N ALA A 388 4.59 32.70 -18.79
CA ALA A 388 5.89 32.47 -19.42
C ALA A 388 7.03 33.10 -18.60
N GLU A 389 6.85 34.34 -18.16
CA GLU A 389 7.83 35.03 -17.32
C GLU A 389 7.98 34.35 -15.93
N PHE A 390 6.91 33.79 -15.36
CA PHE A 390 7.00 32.94 -14.17
C PHE A 390 7.79 31.66 -14.43
N ALA A 391 7.56 30.98 -15.56
CA ALA A 391 8.28 29.78 -15.93
C ALA A 391 9.78 30.05 -16.14
N ASP A 392 10.13 31.14 -16.81
CA ASP A 392 11.52 31.56 -17.02
C ASP A 392 12.20 31.89 -15.70
N TRP A 393 11.53 32.62 -14.80
CA TRP A 393 12.04 32.88 -13.46
C TRP A 393 12.24 31.58 -12.66
N LEU A 394 11.26 30.68 -12.66
CA LEU A 394 11.35 29.40 -11.96
C LEU A 394 12.51 28.52 -12.49
N LEU A 395 12.74 28.52 -13.82
CA LEU A 395 13.89 27.85 -14.43
C LEU A 395 15.20 28.49 -13.96
N SER A 396 15.27 29.83 -13.94
CA SER A 396 16.47 30.52 -13.46
C SER A 396 16.82 30.17 -12.01
N VAL A 397 15.81 29.96 -11.15
CA VAL A 397 16.00 29.48 -9.77
C VAL A 397 16.54 28.05 -9.77
N GLY A 398 15.95 27.15 -10.54
CA GLY A 398 16.37 25.74 -10.62
C GLY A 398 17.77 25.53 -11.23
N ASP A 399 18.16 26.38 -12.18
CA ASP A 399 19.46 26.35 -12.84
C ASP A 399 20.54 27.14 -12.07
N GLY A 400 20.19 27.77 -10.94
CA GLY A 400 21.11 28.56 -10.13
C GLY A 400 21.56 29.88 -10.78
N SER A 401 20.80 30.39 -11.77
CA SER A 401 21.09 31.63 -12.49
C SER A 401 20.24 32.83 -12.01
N ALA A 402 19.26 32.58 -11.13
CA ALA A 402 18.47 33.64 -10.50
C ALA A 402 19.36 34.59 -9.69
N LEU A 403 19.03 35.87 -9.71
CA LEU A 403 19.77 36.88 -8.95
C LEU A 403 19.57 36.66 -7.45
N ALA A 404 20.63 36.18 -6.80
CA ALA A 404 20.67 36.06 -5.36
C ALA A 404 21.13 37.38 -4.71
N ILE A 405 20.57 37.68 -3.55
CA ILE A 405 20.86 38.87 -2.75
C ILE A 405 21.41 38.44 -1.38
N PRO A 406 22.41 39.15 -0.83
CA PRO A 406 22.82 38.97 0.55
C PRO A 406 21.75 39.51 1.50
N LEU A 407 21.53 38.83 2.61
CA LEU A 407 20.58 39.24 3.65
C LEU A 407 21.36 39.38 4.97
N TYR A 408 21.19 40.51 5.66
CA TYR A 408 21.84 40.82 6.94
C TYR A 408 23.38 40.75 6.95
N ASN A 409 24.05 41.66 6.25
CA ASN A 409 25.53 41.78 6.25
C ASN A 409 26.29 40.49 5.90
N SER A 410 25.64 39.49 5.28
CA SER A 410 26.34 38.33 4.73
C SER A 410 27.14 38.74 3.50
N ASN A 411 28.33 38.16 3.34
CA ASN A 411 29.10 38.27 2.09
C ASN A 411 28.62 37.26 1.03
N GLU A 412 27.77 36.30 1.43
CA GLU A 412 27.22 35.27 0.56
C GLU A 412 25.81 35.66 0.10
N ALA A 413 25.60 35.61 -1.21
CA ALA A 413 24.33 35.92 -1.85
C ALA A 413 23.51 34.63 -1.96
N ASP A 414 22.74 34.34 -0.90
CA ASP A 414 22.04 33.05 -0.76
C ASP A 414 20.50 33.17 -0.80
N TRP A 415 19.98 34.40 -0.90
CA TRP A 415 18.54 34.64 -0.87
C TRP A 415 18.00 35.05 -2.23
N ILE A 416 16.87 34.52 -2.63
CA ILE A 416 16.21 34.88 -3.89
C ILE A 416 14.98 35.72 -3.56
N ARG A 417 14.90 36.94 -4.13
CA ARG A 417 13.69 37.77 -4.00
C ARG A 417 12.59 37.22 -4.91
N ILE A 418 11.45 36.89 -4.33
CA ILE A 418 10.24 36.55 -5.07
C ILE A 418 9.66 37.85 -5.67
N PRO A 419 9.43 37.93 -6.99
CA PRO A 419 8.80 39.08 -7.62
C PRO A 419 7.44 39.44 -7.00
N ASP A 420 7.20 40.73 -6.76
CA ASP A 420 6.02 41.23 -6.02
C ASP A 420 4.68 40.78 -6.66
N ARG A 421 4.65 40.60 -7.99
CA ARG A 421 3.49 40.11 -8.74
C ARG A 421 3.09 38.66 -8.44
N PHE A 422 3.97 37.86 -7.84
CA PHE A 422 3.67 36.49 -7.40
C PHE A 422 3.16 36.46 -5.95
N LEU A 423 3.20 37.60 -5.26
CA LEU A 423 2.71 37.72 -3.90
C LEU A 423 1.22 38.03 -3.92
N VAL A 424 0.50 37.41 -3.00
CA VAL A 424 -0.90 37.75 -2.71
C VAL A 424 -0.90 38.89 -1.71
N ASP A 425 -1.64 39.95 -2.01
CA ASP A 425 -1.89 41.01 -1.04
C ASP A 425 -2.73 40.44 0.10
N HIS A 426 -2.21 40.53 1.31
CA HIS A 426 -2.73 39.79 2.46
C HIS A 426 -3.43 40.67 3.49
N GLY A 427 -3.31 42.01 3.38
CA GLY A 427 -3.78 42.91 4.43
C GLY A 427 -3.38 42.40 5.82
N ASP A 428 -4.36 42.30 6.71
CA ASP A 428 -4.17 41.83 8.10
C ASP A 428 -4.32 40.30 8.27
N ASP A 429 -5.03 39.62 7.36
CA ASP A 429 -5.30 38.17 7.45
C ASP A 429 -4.76 37.39 6.24
N LYS A 430 -3.58 36.80 6.46
CA LYS A 430 -2.85 36.01 5.45
C LYS A 430 -3.59 34.75 5.03
N GLN A 431 -4.31 34.10 5.94
CA GLN A 431 -5.01 32.85 5.65
C GLN A 431 -6.25 33.13 4.81
N GLN A 432 -7.07 34.09 5.23
CA GLN A 432 -8.26 34.44 4.48
C GLN A 432 -7.90 35.00 3.09
N ALA A 433 -6.81 35.77 2.97
CA ALA A 433 -6.36 36.28 1.68
C ALA A 433 -5.97 35.17 0.69
N ILE A 434 -5.19 34.16 1.12
CA ILE A 434 -4.80 33.06 0.23
C ILE A 434 -5.98 32.16 -0.13
N ILE A 435 -6.89 31.92 0.83
CA ILE A 435 -8.12 31.15 0.59
C ILE A 435 -9.00 31.88 -0.43
N ALA A 436 -9.22 33.19 -0.26
CA ALA A 436 -10.02 33.97 -1.20
C ALA A 436 -9.37 34.06 -2.59
N ALA A 437 -8.04 34.14 -2.66
CA ALA A 437 -7.31 34.20 -3.93
C ALA A 437 -7.41 32.88 -4.73
N VAL A 438 -7.35 31.72 -4.05
CA VAL A 438 -7.40 30.40 -4.70
C VAL A 438 -8.83 29.90 -4.87
N TYR A 439 -9.64 30.00 -3.82
CA TYR A 439 -11.01 29.49 -3.72
C TYR A 439 -12.06 30.61 -3.71
N ALA A 440 -12.05 31.45 -4.75
CA ALA A 440 -13.07 32.48 -4.94
C ALA A 440 -14.50 31.88 -4.94
N ASP A 441 -15.35 32.36 -4.04
CA ASP A 441 -16.74 31.90 -3.85
C ASP A 441 -16.86 30.39 -3.54
N LEU A 442 -15.99 29.86 -2.67
CA LEU A 442 -16.00 28.45 -2.26
C LEU A 442 -17.39 27.97 -1.81
N HIS A 443 -18.10 28.77 -1.01
CA HIS A 443 -19.44 28.43 -0.51
C HIS A 443 -20.46 28.18 -1.63
N ALA A 444 -20.31 28.81 -2.81
CA ALA A 444 -21.18 28.57 -3.95
C ALA A 444 -20.70 27.41 -4.84
N ASN A 445 -19.39 27.12 -4.83
CA ASN A 445 -18.76 26.23 -5.80
C ASN A 445 -18.22 24.91 -5.21
N PHE A 446 -18.36 24.65 -3.91
CA PHE A 446 -17.86 23.42 -3.28
C PHE A 446 -18.51 22.13 -3.80
N HIS A 447 -19.67 22.22 -4.46
CA HIS A 447 -20.28 21.08 -5.16
C HIS A 447 -19.76 20.87 -6.59
N ASN A 448 -18.97 21.81 -7.13
CA ASN A 448 -18.50 21.78 -8.50
C ASN A 448 -17.13 21.09 -8.58
N ASP A 449 -17.11 19.90 -9.16
CA ASP A 449 -15.90 19.11 -9.31
C ASP A 449 -14.84 19.78 -10.17
N ASP A 450 -15.25 20.43 -11.26
CA ASP A 450 -14.32 21.12 -12.17
C ASP A 450 -13.66 22.31 -11.46
N TYR A 451 -14.41 22.98 -10.60
CA TYR A 451 -13.90 24.07 -9.77
C TYR A 451 -12.86 23.56 -8.77
N LEU A 452 -13.15 22.49 -8.03
CA LEU A 452 -12.25 21.93 -7.01
C LEU A 452 -11.02 21.25 -7.62
N ARG A 453 -11.18 20.58 -8.76
CA ARG A 453 -10.14 19.78 -9.42
C ARG A 453 -8.92 20.60 -9.82
N VAL A 454 -9.11 21.85 -10.21
CA VAL A 454 -8.03 22.71 -10.74
C VAL A 454 -7.41 23.62 -9.68
N ARG A 455 -7.79 23.48 -8.40
CA ARG A 455 -7.36 24.36 -7.31
C ARG A 455 -6.56 23.61 -6.26
N ALA A 456 -5.60 24.32 -5.69
CA ALA A 456 -4.73 23.80 -4.66
C ALA A 456 -3.95 24.92 -3.96
N ILE A 457 -3.92 24.90 -2.62
CA ILE A 457 -2.91 25.60 -1.82
C ILE A 457 -1.82 24.59 -1.44
N VAL A 458 -0.55 24.99 -1.53
CA VAL A 458 0.58 24.14 -1.12
C VAL A 458 1.40 24.92 -0.13
N THR A 459 1.73 24.29 1.00
CA THR A 459 2.52 24.93 2.05
C THR A 459 3.84 24.19 2.26
N PRO A 460 4.90 24.87 2.74
CA PRO A 460 6.16 24.21 3.07
C PRO A 460 6.14 23.51 4.44
N LYS A 461 5.11 23.71 5.27
CA LYS A 461 5.02 23.20 6.64
C LYS A 461 3.62 22.67 6.94
N ASN A 462 3.54 21.45 7.45
CA ASN A 462 2.28 20.78 7.78
C ASN A 462 1.41 21.56 8.79
N ASP A 463 2.00 22.27 9.77
CA ASP A 463 1.20 23.06 10.72
C ASP A 463 0.43 24.20 10.02
N ALA A 464 1.04 24.81 9.01
CA ALA A 464 0.38 25.84 8.21
C ALA A 464 -0.70 25.22 7.30
N GLU A 465 -0.45 24.02 6.78
CA GLU A 465 -1.43 23.23 6.03
C GLU A 465 -2.66 22.92 6.89
N ASN A 466 -2.47 22.32 8.07
CA ASN A 466 -3.54 21.98 9.00
C ASN A 466 -4.40 23.20 9.37
N SER A 467 -3.77 24.32 9.71
CA SER A 467 -4.51 25.53 10.09
C SER A 467 -5.29 26.14 8.91
N LEU A 468 -4.75 26.08 7.68
CA LEU A 468 -5.47 26.50 6.48
C LEU A 468 -6.63 25.57 6.17
N ASN A 469 -6.42 24.27 6.32
CA ASN A 469 -7.42 23.24 6.08
C ASN A 469 -8.63 23.41 7.02
N ASP A 470 -8.37 23.62 8.31
CA ASP A 470 -9.42 23.95 9.29
C ASP A 470 -10.17 25.23 8.89
N ALA A 471 -9.46 26.28 8.49
CA ALA A 471 -10.07 27.53 8.05
C ALA A 471 -10.97 27.33 6.83
N ILE A 472 -10.53 26.60 5.81
CA ILE A 472 -11.34 26.31 4.61
C ILE A 472 -12.55 25.43 4.98
N LEU A 473 -12.40 24.48 5.91
CA LEU A 473 -13.51 23.63 6.37
C LEU A 473 -14.65 24.46 7.00
N THR A 474 -14.33 25.60 7.63
CA THR A 474 -15.37 26.51 8.17
C THR A 474 -16.23 27.16 7.08
N HIS A 475 -15.68 27.36 5.87
CA HIS A 475 -16.39 27.95 4.73
C HIS A 475 -17.30 26.97 3.99
N ILE A 476 -17.11 25.66 4.21
CA ILE A 476 -17.94 24.62 3.60
C ILE A 476 -19.18 24.39 4.49
N PRO A 477 -20.40 24.53 3.96
CA PRO A 477 -21.61 24.32 4.74
C PRO A 477 -21.83 22.82 5.01
N GLY A 478 -22.57 22.50 6.08
CA GLY A 478 -22.90 21.14 6.47
C GLY A 478 -22.40 20.78 7.86
N GLU A 479 -22.89 19.64 8.34
CA GLU A 479 -22.49 19.09 9.64
C GLU A 479 -21.08 18.53 9.56
N GLN A 480 -20.25 18.93 10.53
CA GLN A 480 -18.90 18.41 10.69
C GLN A 480 -18.96 17.05 11.38
N PHE A 481 -18.25 16.08 10.83
CA PHE A 481 -18.03 14.78 11.43
C PHE A 481 -16.56 14.62 11.78
N ASP A 482 -16.29 14.28 13.02
CA ASP A 482 -14.93 14.09 13.53
C ASP A 482 -14.62 12.60 13.59
N TYR A 483 -13.61 12.17 12.82
CA TYR A 483 -13.02 10.84 12.96
C TYR A 483 -11.76 10.95 13.83
N LEU A 484 -11.72 10.14 14.89
CA LEU A 484 -10.55 10.00 15.74
C LEU A 484 -9.79 8.73 15.33
N SER A 485 -8.47 8.80 15.25
CA SER A 485 -7.64 7.62 15.10
C SER A 485 -7.55 6.85 16.43
N HIS A 486 -7.10 5.60 16.33
CA HIS A 486 -6.75 4.79 17.47
C HIS A 486 -5.24 4.57 17.46
N ASP A 487 -4.50 5.38 18.18
CA ASP A 487 -3.04 5.43 18.02
C ASP A 487 -2.35 4.43 18.94
N THR A 488 -1.59 3.51 18.35
CA THR A 488 -0.90 2.47 19.11
C THR A 488 0.53 2.28 18.61
N VAL A 489 1.35 1.67 19.47
CA VAL A 489 2.72 1.29 19.15
C VAL A 489 2.71 -0.13 18.59
N GLN A 490 3.33 -0.35 17.43
CA GLN A 490 3.47 -1.70 16.88
C GLN A 490 4.25 -2.59 17.86
N GLY A 491 3.68 -3.73 18.21
CA GLY A 491 4.24 -4.64 19.19
C GLY A 491 3.78 -4.39 20.62
N ALA A 492 2.85 -3.47 20.88
CA ALA A 492 2.20 -3.33 22.20
C ALA A 492 1.51 -4.62 22.67
N ASP A 493 1.17 -5.54 21.75
CA ASP A 493 0.59 -6.84 22.10
C ASP A 493 1.61 -7.81 22.72
N ASN A 494 2.92 -7.56 22.56
CA ASN A 494 3.98 -8.48 23.00
C ASN A 494 5.16 -7.82 23.75
N ILE A 495 5.29 -6.49 23.68
CA ILE A 495 6.32 -5.71 24.38
C ILE A 495 5.60 -4.80 25.39
N SER A 496 5.20 -5.47 26.48
CA SER A 496 4.75 -5.01 27.81
C SER A 496 3.89 -3.75 27.94
N GLU A 497 3.03 -3.78 28.97
CA GLU A 497 2.41 -2.60 29.59
C GLU A 497 3.40 -1.42 29.80
N ASP A 498 4.72 -1.65 29.82
CA ASP A 498 5.73 -0.59 29.92
C ASP A 498 5.77 0.33 28.70
N LEU A 499 5.56 -0.14 27.46
CA LEU A 499 5.54 0.76 26.29
C LEU A 499 4.28 1.61 26.24
N GLN A 500 3.11 1.05 26.58
CA GLN A 500 1.86 1.81 26.71
C GLN A 500 1.91 2.78 27.90
N THR A 501 2.62 2.43 28.98
CA THR A 501 2.86 3.34 30.12
C THR A 501 3.88 4.43 29.78
N MET A 502 4.91 4.14 28.98
CA MET A 502 5.90 5.12 28.51
C MET A 502 5.35 6.06 27.44
N TYR A 503 4.41 5.59 26.62
CA TYR A 503 3.73 6.36 25.59
C TYR A 503 2.21 6.28 25.77
N PRO A 504 1.65 7.01 26.75
CA PRO A 504 0.21 7.16 26.92
C PRO A 504 -0.48 7.57 25.61
N THR A 505 -1.72 7.12 25.41
CA THR A 505 -2.52 7.42 24.22
C THR A 505 -2.61 8.92 23.95
N ASP A 506 -2.66 9.76 24.98
CA ASP A 506 -2.69 11.23 24.83
C ASP A 506 -1.40 11.78 24.17
N ILE A 507 -0.25 11.17 24.45
CA ILE A 507 1.03 11.50 23.82
C ILE A 507 1.02 10.99 22.37
N LEU A 508 0.56 9.77 22.15
CA LEU A 508 0.43 9.18 20.81
C LEU A 508 -0.46 10.05 19.90
N ASN A 509 -1.61 10.47 20.40
CA ASN A 509 -2.56 11.35 19.72
C ASN A 509 -1.99 12.76 19.42
N SER A 510 -0.91 13.15 20.11
CA SER A 510 -0.24 14.45 19.91
C SER A 510 0.87 14.41 18.84
N ILE A 511 1.22 13.21 18.35
CA ILE A 511 2.28 13.05 17.36
C ILE A 511 1.78 13.53 16.00
N THR A 512 2.41 14.59 15.48
CA THR A 512 2.22 15.07 14.11
C THR A 512 3.48 14.81 13.30
N THR A 513 3.46 13.86 12.36
CA THR A 513 4.57 13.65 11.42
C THR A 513 4.24 14.18 10.03
N GLY A 514 5.30 14.45 9.25
CA GLY A 514 5.23 14.97 7.89
C GLY A 514 4.32 14.18 6.94
N SER A 515 4.16 12.89 7.26
CA SER A 515 3.62 11.85 6.38
C SER A 515 2.36 11.18 6.91
N LEU A 516 1.87 11.55 8.10
CA LEU A 516 0.68 10.96 8.71
C LEU A 516 -0.46 11.98 8.86
N PRO A 517 -1.72 11.53 8.70
CA PRO A 517 -2.87 12.29 9.16
C PRO A 517 -2.79 12.61 10.66
N CYS A 518 -3.38 13.74 11.05
CA CYS A 518 -3.54 14.08 12.47
C CYS A 518 -4.51 13.11 13.15
N HIS A 519 -4.37 12.92 14.47
CA HIS A 519 -5.25 12.07 15.27
C HIS A 519 -6.74 12.39 15.09
N LYS A 520 -7.07 13.67 14.92
CA LYS A 520 -8.42 14.13 14.64
C LYS A 520 -8.53 14.56 13.19
N LEU A 521 -9.39 13.87 12.43
CA LEU A 521 -9.74 14.22 11.07
C LEU A 521 -11.19 14.75 11.02
N SER A 522 -11.31 16.05 10.82
CA SER A 522 -12.60 16.74 10.71
C SER A 522 -13.04 16.82 9.24
N LEU A 523 -14.23 16.31 8.91
CA LEU A 523 -14.75 16.29 7.54
C LEU A 523 -16.18 16.79 7.44
N LYS A 524 -16.55 17.27 6.25
CA LYS A 524 -17.92 17.62 5.85
C LYS A 524 -18.22 17.03 4.47
N VAL A 525 -19.49 16.81 4.17
CA VAL A 525 -19.91 16.44 2.82
C VAL A 525 -19.58 17.58 1.85
N GLY A 526 -18.96 17.26 0.72
CA GLY A 526 -18.48 18.22 -0.28
C GLY A 526 -17.02 18.64 -0.12
N VAL A 527 -16.34 18.20 0.94
CA VAL A 527 -14.91 18.48 1.14
C VAL A 527 -14.06 17.68 0.15
N PRO A 528 -13.07 18.30 -0.52
CA PRO A 528 -12.06 17.58 -1.27
C PRO A 528 -11.02 16.95 -0.33
N VAL A 529 -10.70 15.68 -0.56
CA VAL A 529 -9.67 14.92 0.16
C VAL A 529 -8.69 14.28 -0.82
N LYS A 530 -7.49 13.95 -0.36
CA LYS A 530 -6.46 13.26 -1.16
C LYS A 530 -6.15 11.90 -0.55
N LEU A 531 -6.11 10.87 -1.39
CA LEU A 531 -5.70 9.53 -0.97
C LEU A 531 -4.18 9.48 -0.75
N LEU A 532 -3.74 8.88 0.36
CA LEU A 532 -2.31 8.83 0.75
C LEU A 532 -1.60 7.53 0.34
N ARG A 533 -2.32 6.53 -0.16
CA ARG A 533 -1.77 5.23 -0.53
C ARG A 533 -2.41 4.69 -1.81
N ASN A 534 -1.75 3.70 -2.41
CA ASN A 534 -2.38 2.91 -3.47
C ASN A 534 -3.30 1.89 -2.81
N MET A 535 -4.59 1.91 -3.16
CA MET A 535 -5.59 0.93 -2.74
C MET A 535 -6.00 0.04 -3.90
N ASP A 536 -6.40 0.66 -5.01
CA ASP A 536 -6.82 -0.04 -6.22
C ASP A 536 -6.45 0.77 -7.46
N GLN A 537 -5.31 0.41 -8.06
CA GLN A 537 -4.80 1.10 -9.25
C GLN A 537 -5.72 0.91 -10.46
N SER A 538 -6.40 -0.22 -10.56
CA SER A 538 -7.30 -0.52 -11.66
C SER A 538 -8.52 0.41 -11.66
N LYS A 539 -9.00 0.78 -10.46
CA LYS A 539 -10.10 1.74 -10.24
C LYS A 539 -9.63 3.20 -10.13
N GLY A 540 -8.33 3.47 -10.25
CA GLY A 540 -7.75 4.80 -10.14
C GLY A 540 -7.60 5.33 -8.71
N LEU A 541 -7.69 4.46 -7.69
CA LEU A 541 -7.45 4.76 -6.28
C LEU A 541 -5.96 4.62 -5.95
N CYS A 542 -5.18 5.57 -6.44
CA CYS A 542 -3.74 5.67 -6.23
C CYS A 542 -3.41 6.78 -5.24
N ASN A 543 -2.19 6.74 -4.68
CA ASN A 543 -1.66 7.85 -3.90
C ASN A 543 -1.71 9.15 -4.75
N GLY A 544 -2.34 10.19 -4.20
CA GLY A 544 -2.55 11.47 -4.87
C GLY A 544 -3.89 11.62 -5.57
N THR A 545 -4.69 10.55 -5.71
CA THR A 545 -6.05 10.65 -6.24
C THR A 545 -6.88 11.56 -5.33
N ARG A 546 -7.47 12.60 -5.92
CA ARG A 546 -8.38 13.52 -5.23
C ARG A 546 -9.81 13.01 -5.32
N LEU A 547 -10.51 13.11 -4.20
CA LEU A 547 -11.88 12.66 -4.03
C LEU A 547 -12.70 13.81 -3.40
N VAL A 548 -14.01 13.80 -3.58
CA VAL A 548 -14.94 14.67 -2.86
C VAL A 548 -15.84 13.79 -2.01
N ILE A 549 -15.94 14.11 -0.71
CA ILE A 549 -16.80 13.37 0.22
C ILE A 549 -18.26 13.54 -0.19
N THR A 550 -18.96 12.43 -0.42
CA THR A 550 -20.39 12.43 -0.78
C THR A 550 -21.27 11.98 0.37
N ARG A 551 -20.75 11.15 1.29
CA ARG A 551 -21.44 10.74 2.51
C ARG A 551 -20.43 10.36 3.59
N LEU A 552 -20.74 10.74 4.83
CA LEU A 552 -19.98 10.40 6.03
C LEU A 552 -20.76 9.34 6.79
N GLY A 553 -20.23 8.11 6.83
CA GLY A 553 -20.73 7.02 7.64
C GLY A 553 -19.91 6.87 8.93
N VAL A 554 -20.33 5.95 9.80
CA VAL A 554 -19.64 5.73 11.09
C VAL A 554 -18.30 5.06 10.85
N ARG A 555 -18.27 4.05 9.96
CA ARG A 555 -17.07 3.26 9.66
C ARG A 555 -16.62 3.36 8.21
N ILE A 556 -17.51 3.83 7.33
CA ILE A 556 -17.26 3.93 5.89
C ILE A 556 -17.52 5.35 5.41
N MET A 557 -16.58 5.89 4.66
CA MET A 557 -16.77 7.13 3.91
C MET A 557 -17.10 6.82 2.46
N HIS A 558 -18.06 7.55 1.92
CA HIS A 558 -18.31 7.56 0.48
C HIS A 558 -17.65 8.78 -0.12
N ALA A 559 -16.92 8.56 -1.19
CA ALA A 559 -16.25 9.64 -1.89
C ALA A 559 -16.35 9.43 -3.40
N ARG A 560 -16.41 10.52 -4.15
CA ARG A 560 -16.40 10.50 -5.61
C ARG A 560 -15.05 10.97 -6.11
N ILE A 561 -14.39 10.19 -6.96
CA ILE A 561 -13.06 10.55 -7.47
C ILE A 561 -13.20 11.65 -8.52
N ILE A 562 -12.39 12.71 -8.39
CA ILE A 562 -12.44 13.91 -9.25
C ILE A 562 -11.18 14.06 -10.13
N THR A 563 -10.18 13.19 -9.96
CA THR A 563 -8.94 13.22 -10.75
C THR A 563 -8.54 11.83 -11.23
N GLY A 564 -7.90 11.75 -12.40
CA GLY A 564 -7.36 10.50 -12.94
C GLY A 564 -8.39 9.68 -13.73
N SER A 565 -8.01 8.45 -14.07
CA SER A 565 -8.81 7.54 -14.92
C SER A 565 -10.15 7.13 -14.30
N GLY A 566 -10.26 7.13 -12.96
CA GLY A 566 -11.48 6.80 -12.25
C GLY A 566 -12.45 7.98 -12.03
N SER A 567 -12.19 9.15 -12.62
CA SER A 567 -12.99 10.37 -12.40
C SER A 567 -14.49 10.15 -12.64
N GLY A 568 -15.32 10.63 -11.72
CA GLY A 568 -16.78 10.47 -11.72
C GLY A 568 -17.27 9.23 -10.96
N THR A 569 -16.39 8.26 -10.69
CA THR A 569 -16.77 7.04 -9.98
C THR A 569 -16.92 7.31 -8.48
N THR A 570 -17.97 6.73 -7.86
CA THR A 570 -18.14 6.75 -6.40
C THR A 570 -17.53 5.49 -5.79
N VAL A 571 -16.79 5.67 -4.71
CA VAL A 571 -16.07 4.62 -3.99
C VAL A 571 -16.41 4.67 -2.50
N GLN A 572 -16.27 3.53 -1.85
CA GLN A 572 -16.37 3.38 -0.40
C GLN A 572 -14.98 3.15 0.17
N ILE A 573 -14.65 3.86 1.24
CA ILE A 573 -13.33 3.82 1.87
C ILE A 573 -13.55 3.46 3.35
N PRO A 574 -13.22 2.22 3.78
CA PRO A 574 -13.27 1.81 5.19
C PRO A 574 -12.06 2.37 5.93
N ARG A 575 -12.08 2.41 7.27
CA ARG A 575 -10.89 2.70 8.09
C ARG A 575 -9.74 1.75 7.72
N ILE A 576 -8.52 2.30 7.70
CA ILE A 576 -7.29 1.59 7.31
C ILE A 576 -6.21 1.93 8.33
N VAL A 577 -5.40 0.94 8.66
CA VAL A 577 -4.22 1.07 9.50
C VAL A 577 -3.05 1.62 8.68
N PHE A 578 -2.44 2.69 9.19
CA PHE A 578 -1.19 3.25 8.72
C PHE A 578 -0.08 2.85 9.69
N LEU A 579 0.85 2.05 9.18
CA LEU A 579 2.12 1.79 9.85
C LEU A 579 3.11 2.88 9.44
N HIS A 580 3.70 3.55 10.43
CA HIS A 580 4.68 4.59 10.22
C HIS A 580 5.95 4.34 11.02
N GLU A 581 7.03 4.14 10.27
CA GLU A 581 8.38 4.14 10.80
C GLU A 581 8.95 5.55 10.63
N ASP A 582 9.25 6.22 11.74
CA ASP A 582 10.00 7.48 11.77
C ASP A 582 11.30 7.23 12.53
N GLU A 583 12.46 7.49 11.91
CA GLU A 583 13.76 7.31 12.56
C GLU A 583 13.92 8.14 13.86
N ARG A 584 13.07 9.16 14.05
CA ARG A 584 13.02 9.98 15.27
C ARG A 584 12.18 9.35 16.38
N LEU A 585 11.34 8.38 16.06
CA LEU A 585 10.51 7.65 17.02
C LEU A 585 11.15 6.30 17.33
N PRO A 586 11.22 5.89 18.60
CA PRO A 586 11.80 4.61 18.99
C PRO A 586 10.85 3.42 18.75
N PHE A 587 9.76 3.63 18.03
CA PHE A 587 8.71 2.66 17.79
C PHE A 587 8.01 2.92 16.44
N ILE A 588 7.29 1.90 15.95
CA ILE A 588 6.46 2.03 14.76
C ILE A 588 5.06 2.45 15.21
N PHE A 589 4.55 3.54 14.64
CA PHE A 589 3.29 4.13 15.03
C PHE A 589 2.15 3.61 14.13
N MET A 590 1.05 3.18 14.73
CA MET A 590 -0.15 2.71 14.02
C MET A 590 -1.25 3.77 14.13
N LEU A 591 -1.75 4.26 13.00
CA LEU A 591 -2.82 5.28 12.94
C LEU A 591 -3.99 4.77 12.11
N TYR A 592 -5.22 4.94 12.61
CA TYR A 592 -6.45 4.47 11.96
C TYR A 592 -7.21 5.61 11.26
N LEU A 593 -6.57 6.33 10.32
CA LEU A 593 -7.24 7.40 9.56
C LEU A 593 -6.77 7.48 8.11
N ASN A 594 -7.69 7.75 7.19
CA ASN A 594 -7.50 7.58 5.75
C ASN A 594 -7.14 8.81 4.93
N PHE A 595 -7.18 10.01 5.51
CA PHE A 595 -7.18 11.21 4.68
C PHE A 595 -6.32 12.31 5.26
N TYR A 596 -5.66 13.01 4.35
CA TYR A 596 -5.26 14.39 4.57
C TYR A 596 -6.30 15.30 3.89
N TRP A 597 -6.55 16.42 4.54
CA TRP A 597 -7.27 17.54 3.95
C TRP A 597 -6.41 18.18 2.85
N PHE A 598 -7.02 18.79 1.83
CA PHE A 598 -6.28 19.45 0.76
C PHE A 598 -5.74 20.82 1.19
#